data_AF-A0A7W6ZSE8-F1
#
_entry.id   AF-A0A7W6ZSE8-F1
#
_cell.length_a   1.000
_cell.length_b   1.000
_cell.length_c   1.000
_cell.angle_alpha   90.00
_cell.angle_beta   90.00
_cell.angle_gamma   90.00
#
_symmetry.space_group_name_H-M   'P 1'
#
loop_
_entity.id
_entity.type
_entity.pdbx_description
1 polymer ?
#
loop_
_entity_poly.entity_id
_entity_poly.type
_entity_poly.pdbx_seq_one_letter_code
_entity_poly.pdbx_strand_id
1 'polypeptide(L)'
;MTVLRIVWWWRLDRKPIPAKGSPLWQERVAAGVHITFYIVILGMAASGIGMMILSGAASAVFGTPGAMLPNFANYPPRAPHGLGAFLLVGLLVFHAGAALYHQIIRRDGGLRRMWYVGSSGS
;
A
#
# COMPACT_ATOMS: atom_id res chain seq x y z
N MET A 1 1.88 -14.16 12.36
CA MET A 1 1.03 -13.86 11.17
C MET A 1 1.75 -13.02 10.10
N THR A 2 2.75 -12.19 10.44
CA THR A 2 3.51 -11.38 9.46
C THR A 2 4.39 -12.19 8.53
N VAL A 3 5.12 -13.20 9.02
CA VAL A 3 6.01 -14.04 8.20
C VAL A 3 5.22 -14.85 7.16
N LEU A 4 4.09 -15.44 7.55
CA LEU A 4 3.19 -16.13 6.62
C LEU A 4 2.64 -15.19 5.53
N ARG A 5 2.37 -13.93 5.87
CA ARG A 5 1.92 -12.90 4.91
C ARG A 5 3.02 -12.50 3.94
N ILE A 6 4.26 -12.38 4.41
CA ILE A 6 5.45 -12.06 3.59
C ILE A 6 5.76 -13.22 2.64
N VAL A 7 5.71 -14.46 3.13
CA VAL A 7 5.90 -15.66 2.29
C VAL A 7 4.78 -15.83 1.28
N TRP A 8 3.52 -15.56 1.67
CA TRP A 8 2.38 -15.56 0.75
C TRP A 8 2.53 -14.49 -0.32
N TRP A 9 2.89 -13.26 0.06
CA TRP A 9 3.10 -12.16 -0.87
C TRP A 9 4.26 -12.43 -1.84
N TRP A 10 5.34 -13.05 -1.36
CA TRP A 10 6.49 -13.40 -2.19
C TRP A 10 6.25 -14.59 -3.12
N ARG A 11 5.41 -15.56 -2.74
CA ARG A 11 5.17 -16.79 -3.54
C ARG A 11 3.89 -16.80 -4.37
N LEU A 12 2.85 -16.08 -3.96
CA LEU A 12 1.49 -16.28 -4.49
C LEU A 12 0.86 -15.04 -5.10
N ASP A 13 1.50 -13.87 -5.00
CA ASP A 13 1.02 -12.65 -5.65
C ASP A 13 1.32 -12.70 -7.15
N ARG A 14 0.53 -13.52 -7.85
CA ARG A 14 0.50 -13.61 -9.30
C ARG A 14 -0.09 -12.31 -9.83
N LYS A 15 0.80 -11.41 -10.22
CA LYS A 15 0.50 -10.17 -10.96
C LYS A 15 -0.62 -10.45 -11.98
N PRO A 16 -1.77 -9.76 -11.89
CA PRO A 16 -2.89 -10.01 -12.79
C PRO A 16 -2.41 -9.87 -14.24
N ILE A 17 -2.61 -10.92 -15.04
CA ILE A 17 -2.30 -10.90 -16.47
C ILE A 17 -3.07 -9.73 -17.10
N PRO A 18 -2.41 -8.84 -17.87
CA PRO A 18 -3.05 -7.70 -18.51
C PRO A 18 -4.35 -8.12 -19.21
N ALA A 19 -5.39 -7.29 -19.11
CA ALA A 19 -6.64 -7.56 -19.80
C ALA A 19 -6.35 -7.65 -21.31
N LYS A 20 -6.80 -8.72 -21.98
CA LYS A 20 -6.59 -8.87 -23.43
C LYS A 20 -7.16 -7.63 -24.14
N GLY A 21 -6.31 -6.85 -24.82
CA GLY A 21 -6.69 -5.63 -25.53
C GLY A 21 -6.55 -4.33 -24.75
N SER A 22 -5.90 -4.29 -23.57
CA SER A 22 -5.57 -3.01 -22.93
C SER A 22 -4.60 -2.19 -23.78
N PRO A 23 -4.85 -0.87 -23.95
CA PRO A 23 -3.86 0.03 -24.53
C PRO A 23 -2.56 0.01 -23.72
N LEU A 24 -1.41 -0.01 -24.38
CA LEU A 24 -0.09 -0.05 -23.75
C LEU A 24 0.14 1.06 -22.71
N TRP A 25 -0.46 2.25 -22.91
CA TRP A 25 -0.35 3.35 -21.96
C TRP A 25 -1.03 3.02 -20.62
N GLN A 26 -2.14 2.28 -20.64
CA GLN A 26 -2.90 1.93 -19.44
C GLN A 26 -2.13 0.90 -18.60
N GLU A 27 -1.43 -0.04 -19.25
CA GLU A 27 -0.55 -1.00 -18.59
C GLU A 27 0.64 -0.30 -17.93
N ARG A 28 1.24 0.69 -18.61
CA ARG A 28 2.34 1.49 -18.04
C ARG A 28 1.89 2.33 -16.86
N VAL A 29 0.72 2.98 -16.96
CA VAL A 29 0.13 3.74 -15.84
C VAL A 29 -0.17 2.81 -14.66
N ALA A 30 -0.78 1.65 -14.91
CA ALA A 30 -1.03 0.67 -13.86
C ALA A 30 0.29 0.22 -13.18
N ALA A 31 1.31 -0.16 -13.96
CA ALA A 31 2.61 -0.54 -13.41
C ALA A 31 3.25 0.61 -12.60
N GLY A 32 3.17 1.84 -13.11
CA GLY A 32 3.65 3.05 -12.43
C GLY A 32 2.98 3.23 -11.07
N VAL A 33 1.65 3.20 -11.00
CA VAL A 33 0.89 3.33 -9.75
C VAL A 33 1.30 2.28 -8.71
N HIS A 34 1.46 1.02 -9.12
CA HIS A 34 1.88 -0.04 -8.19
C HIS A 34 3.32 0.17 -7.69
N ILE A 35 4.25 0.55 -8.57
CA ILE A 35 5.63 0.88 -8.16
C ILE A 35 5.64 2.07 -7.20
N THR A 36 4.86 3.11 -7.50
CA THR A 36 4.72 4.27 -6.61
C THR A 36 4.17 3.87 -5.25
N PHE A 37 3.14 3.02 -5.18
CA PHE A 37 2.66 2.49 -3.90
C PHE A 37 3.78 1.81 -3.10
N TYR A 38 4.58 0.94 -3.72
CA TYR A 38 5.67 0.28 -3.01
C TYR A 38 6.69 1.27 -2.45
N ILE A 39 7.13 2.23 -3.27
CA ILE A 39 8.08 3.26 -2.84
C ILE A 39 7.51 4.06 -1.66
N VAL A 40 6.25 4.50 -1.76
CA VAL A 40 5.64 5.33 -0.72
C VAL A 40 5.40 4.52 0.56
N ILE A 41 4.92 3.28 0.47
CA ILE A 41 4.71 2.40 1.64
C ILE A 41 6.03 2.15 2.37
N LEU A 42 7.12 1.84 1.63
CA LEU A 42 8.43 1.62 2.22
C LEU A 42 8.98 2.90 2.88
N GLY A 43 8.83 4.05 2.22
CA GLY A 43 9.21 5.35 2.79
C GLY A 43 8.41 5.70 4.04
N MET A 44 7.11 5.38 4.07
CA MET A 44 6.23 5.56 5.23
C MET A 44 6.62 4.68 6.40
N ALA A 45 6.94 3.40 6.14
CA ALA A 45 7.43 2.49 7.17
C ALA A 45 8.77 2.97 7.74
N ALA A 46 9.73 3.30 6.88
CA ALA A 46 11.06 3.78 7.29
C ALA A 46 10.96 5.08 8.11
N SER A 47 10.18 6.06 7.65
CA SER A 47 9.98 7.32 8.38
C SER A 47 9.22 7.14 9.69
N GLY A 48 8.23 6.24 9.73
CA GLY A 48 7.51 5.90 10.95
C GLY A 48 8.42 5.24 11.99
N ILE A 49 9.23 4.27 11.58
CA ILE A 49 10.25 3.65 12.44
C ILE A 49 11.26 4.71 12.92
N GLY A 50 11.71 5.60 12.04
CA GLY A 50 12.59 6.70 12.39
C GLY A 50 11.98 7.62 13.46
N MET A 51 10.71 8.00 13.32
CA MET A 51 10.01 8.78 14.36
C MET A 51 9.94 8.01 15.69
N MET A 52 9.63 6.71 15.66
CA MET A 52 9.55 5.87 16.86
C MET A 52 10.87 5.78 17.61
N ILE A 53 11.98 5.59 16.89
CA ILE A 53 13.32 5.48 17.48
C ILE A 53 13.79 6.83 18.03
N LEU A 54 13.68 7.90 17.25
CA LEU A 54 14.22 9.21 17.63
C LEU A 54 13.43 9.88 18.75
N SER A 55 12.12 9.60 18.85
CA SER A 55 11.26 10.20 19.87
C SER A 55 11.15 9.40 21.15
N GLY A 56 11.59 8.14 21.16
CA GLY A 56 11.35 7.23 22.28
C GLY A 56 9.89 6.82 22.45
N ALA A 57 9.02 7.08 21.45
CA ALA A 57 7.58 6.79 21.51
C ALA A 57 7.23 5.29 21.66
N ALA A 58 8.20 4.38 21.51
CA ALA A 58 8.01 2.95 21.66
C ALA A 58 7.34 2.57 22.98
N SER A 59 7.75 3.15 24.10
CA SER A 59 7.16 2.86 25.42
C SER A 59 5.68 3.25 25.48
N ALA A 60 5.31 4.42 24.94
CA ALA A 60 3.94 4.90 24.89
C ALA A 60 3.06 4.07 23.93
N VAL A 61 3.60 3.64 22.79
CA VAL A 61 2.83 2.89 21.78
C VAL A 61 2.67 1.42 22.16
N PHE A 62 3.68 0.80 22.79
CA PHE A 62 3.66 -0.62 23.16
C PHE A 62 3.20 -0.88 24.60
N GLY A 63 2.68 0.13 25.28
CA GLY A 63 1.82 -0.07 26.46
C GLY A 63 2.50 0.02 27.81
N THR A 64 3.58 0.79 27.95
CA THR A 64 4.08 1.17 29.28
C THR A 64 3.05 2.09 29.95
N PRO A 65 2.41 1.66 31.07
CA PRO A 65 1.40 2.49 31.73
C PRO A 65 2.01 3.82 32.21
N GLY A 66 1.35 4.94 31.91
CA GLY A 66 1.84 6.28 32.25
C GLY A 66 2.86 6.88 31.27
N ALA A 67 3.25 6.16 30.21
CA ALA A 67 4.11 6.74 29.19
C ALA A 67 3.35 7.77 28.34
N MET A 68 3.88 8.99 28.27
CA MET A 68 3.32 10.06 27.45
C MET A 68 3.87 9.98 26.03
N LEU A 69 3.03 10.29 25.04
CA LEU A 69 3.50 10.44 23.67
C LEU A 69 4.43 11.66 23.57
N PRO A 70 5.63 11.51 23.00
CA PRO A 70 6.54 12.63 22.79
C PRO A 70 5.98 13.61 21.76
N ASN A 71 6.41 14.87 21.83
CA ASN A 71 6.06 15.84 20.81
C ASN A 71 6.83 15.55 19.52
N PHE A 72 6.11 15.13 18.48
CA PHE A 72 6.74 14.76 17.22
C PHE A 72 7.15 15.94 16.31
N ALA A 73 6.80 17.18 16.67
CA ALA A 73 6.88 18.35 15.77
C ALA A 73 8.27 18.61 15.19
N ASN A 74 9.32 18.28 15.95
CA ASN A 74 10.71 18.63 15.59
C ASN A 74 11.54 17.46 15.03
N TYR A 75 10.93 16.29 14.77
CA TYR A 75 11.70 15.16 14.24
C TYR A 75 11.78 15.20 12.71
N PRO A 76 12.98 15.14 12.12
CA PRO A 76 13.17 15.20 10.67
C PRO A 76 12.30 14.21 9.87
N PRO A 77 12.06 12.96 10.33
CA PRO A 77 11.20 12.02 9.61
C PRO A 77 9.71 12.39 9.59
N ARG A 78 9.24 13.39 10.35
CA ARG A 78 7.81 13.76 10.40
C ARG A 78 7.30 14.37 9.09
N ALA A 79 8.09 15.25 8.48
CA ALA A 79 7.73 15.88 7.21
C ALA A 79 7.53 14.86 6.06
N PRO A 80 8.49 13.96 5.76
CA PRO A 80 8.30 12.96 4.72
C PRO A 80 7.20 11.95 5.07
N HIS A 81 6.98 11.65 6.36
CA HIS A 81 5.86 10.78 6.77
C HIS A 81 4.50 11.45 6.55
N GLY A 82 4.35 12.73 6.87
CA GLY A 82 3.12 13.48 6.63
C GLY A 82 2.80 13.55 5.14
N LEU A 83 3.79 13.91 4.31
CA LEU A 83 3.63 13.96 2.85
C LEU A 83 3.30 12.57 2.28
N GLY A 84 4.01 11.53 2.73
CA GLY A 84 3.76 10.16 2.32
C GLY A 84 2.35 9.69 2.67
N ALA A 85 1.79 10.10 3.82
CA ALA A 85 0.41 9.77 4.19
C ALA A 85 -0.60 10.37 3.21
N PHE A 86 -0.46 11.66 2.86
CA PHE A 86 -1.32 12.30 1.86
C PHE A 86 -1.18 11.66 0.48
N LEU A 87 0.05 11.34 0.07
CA LEU A 87 0.31 10.65 -1.20
C LEU A 87 -0.31 9.25 -1.23
N LEU A 88 -0.23 8.48 -0.14
CA LEU A 88 -0.87 7.16 -0.06
C LEU A 88 -2.39 7.27 -0.19
N VAL A 89 -3.02 8.23 0.48
CA VAL A 89 -4.47 8.44 0.37
C VAL A 89 -4.85 8.81 -1.06
N GLY A 90 -4.13 9.74 -1.68
CA GLY A 90 -4.37 10.13 -3.07
C GLY A 90 -4.22 8.95 -4.05
N LEU A 91 -3.15 8.16 -3.91
CA LEU A 91 -2.92 6.95 -4.72
C LEU A 91 -4.02 5.91 -4.49
N LEU A 92 -4.46 5.71 -3.25
CA LEU A 92 -5.54 4.77 -2.90
C LEU A 92 -6.85 5.16 -3.57
N VAL A 93 -7.24 6.44 -3.48
CA VAL A 93 -8.44 6.95 -4.14
C VAL A 93 -8.35 6.79 -5.65
N PHE A 94 -7.21 7.15 -6.25
CA PHE A 94 -6.98 6.99 -7.68
C PHE A 94 -7.08 5.52 -8.12
N HIS A 95 -6.41 4.62 -7.39
CA HIS A 95 -6.39 3.19 -7.70
C HIS A 95 -7.78 2.55 -7.55
N ALA A 96 -8.48 2.84 -6.44
CA ALA A 96 -9.83 2.34 -6.22
C ALA A 96 -10.81 2.90 -7.26
N GLY A 97 -10.70 4.18 -7.60
CA GLY A 97 -11.49 4.81 -8.66
C GLY A 97 -11.27 4.15 -10.03
N ALA A 98 -10.01 3.88 -10.39
CA ALA A 98 -9.67 3.15 -11.60
C ALA A 98 -10.27 1.72 -11.57
N ALA A 99 -10.12 0.98 -10.47
CA ALA A 99 -10.69 -0.36 -10.34
C ALA A 99 -12.23 -0.36 -10.48
N LEU A 100 -12.91 0.62 -9.89
CA LEU A 100 -14.35 0.81 -10.03
C LEU A 100 -14.75 1.17 -11.46
N TYR A 101 -14.01 2.07 -12.12
CA TYR A 101 -14.22 2.41 -13.53
C TYR A 101 -14.12 1.15 -14.41
N HIS A 102 -13.10 0.34 -14.16
CA HIS A 102 -12.87 -0.91 -14.87
C HIS A 102 -13.97 -1.94 -14.64
N GLN A 103 -14.48 -2.05 -13.42
CA GLN A 103 -15.57 -2.96 -13.09
C GLN A 103 -16.93 -2.52 -13.65
N ILE A 104 -17.29 -1.24 -13.50
CA ILE A 104 -18.65 -0.77 -13.78
C ILE A 104 -18.80 -0.36 -15.25
N ILE A 105 -17.83 0.39 -15.78
CA ILE A 105 -17.89 0.95 -17.14
C ILE A 105 -17.28 -0.02 -18.15
N ARG A 106 -16.02 -0.42 -17.97
CA ARG A 106 -15.37 -1.34 -18.93
C ARG A 106 -15.79 -2.79 -18.79
N ARG A 107 -16.31 -3.19 -17.64
CA ARG A 107 -16.74 -4.57 -17.32
C ARG A 107 -15.67 -5.61 -17.67
N ASP A 108 -14.40 -5.24 -17.59
CA ASP A 108 -13.26 -6.10 -17.96
C ASP A 108 -12.89 -7.12 -16.85
N GLY A 109 -13.63 -7.09 -15.74
CA GLY A 109 -13.48 -8.02 -14.64
C GLY A 109 -12.18 -7.84 -13.84
N GLY A 110 -11.58 -6.64 -13.85
CA GLY A 110 -10.34 -6.35 -13.11
C GLY A 110 -10.38 -6.79 -11.63
N LEU A 111 -11.45 -6.46 -10.90
CA LEU A 111 -11.62 -6.85 -9.50
C LEU A 111 -11.82 -8.36 -9.31
N ARG A 112 -12.45 -9.06 -10.28
CA ARG A 112 -12.55 -10.54 -10.27
C ARG A 112 -11.19 -11.24 -10.32
N ARG A 113 -10.15 -10.56 -10.82
CA ARG A 113 -8.79 -11.07 -10.90
C ARG A 113 -7.95 -10.75 -9.65
N MET A 114 -8.37 -9.77 -8.84
CA MET A 114 -7.75 -9.45 -7.54
C MET A 114 -8.44 -10.20 -6.38
N TRP A 115 -9.66 -10.71 -6.61
CA TRP A 115 -10.40 -11.51 -5.64
C TRP A 115 -9.79 -12.91 -5.50
N TYR A 116 -9.80 -13.46 -4.29
CA TYR A 116 -9.45 -14.85 -3.99
C TYR A 116 -10.46 -15.81 -4.64
N VAL A 117 -10.40 -16.02 -5.95
CA VAL A 117 -11.01 -17.19 -6.59
C VAL A 117 -9.88 -18.15 -6.90
N GLY A 118 -9.65 -19.10 -5.98
CA GLY A 118 -9.03 -20.35 -6.36
C GLY A 118 -9.89 -20.96 -7.47
N SER A 119 -9.30 -21.14 -8.65
CA SER A 119 -9.93 -21.93 -9.70
C SER A 119 -9.96 -23.38 -9.23
N SER A 120 -11.00 -23.76 -8.48
CA SER A 120 -11.42 -25.16 -8.39
C SER A 120 -11.93 -25.54 -9.77
N GLY A 121 -11.21 -26.45 -10.40
CA GLY A 121 -11.55 -26.93 -11.74
C GLY A 121 -12.90 -27.62 -11.80
N SER A 122 -13.45 -27.57 -13.01
CA SER A 122 -14.12 -28.68 -13.68
C SER A 122 -14.00 -28.41 -15.17
#